data_AF-A0A0Q2REB0-F1
#
_entry.id   AF-A0A0Q2REB0-F1
#
_cell.length_a   1.000
_cell.length_b   1.000
_cell.length_c   1.000
_cell.angle_alpha   90.00
_cell.angle_beta   90.00
_cell.angle_gamma   90.00
#
_symmetry.space_group_name_H-M   'P 1'
#
loop_
_entity.id
_entity.type
_entity.pdbx_description
1 polymer ?
#
loop_
_entity_poly.entity_id
_entity_poly.type
_entity_poly.pdbx_seq_one_letter_code
_entity_poly.pdbx_strand_id
1 'polypeptide(L)'
;MKLVLKPLFEAELPADFEELIRSKLMGMEVRTGEEIEVDLLGKPLRFKVLLAEPSPLKVRGNTRIEFSTGSMEVIDLEFDEPVKDVVPFEKGFVILLERKVLILNHNGQKIYSGEFDDLKGVRASKGTVVIIHGRSKIRLVKP
;
A
#
# COMPACT_ATOMS: atom_id res chain seq x y z
N MET A 1 -9.28 17.63 -4.06
CA MET A 1 -8.47 17.48 -2.83
C MET A 1 -9.18 16.50 -1.94
N LYS A 2 -8.56 15.36 -1.68
CA LYS A 2 -9.15 14.25 -0.94
C LYS A 2 -8.23 13.83 0.20
N LEU A 3 -8.80 13.63 1.38
CA LEU A 3 -8.11 13.12 2.56
C LEU A 3 -8.87 11.90 3.07
N VAL A 4 -8.20 10.76 3.21
CA VAL A 4 -8.76 9.54 3.81
C VAL A 4 -8.05 9.28 5.13
N LEU A 5 -8.82 9.20 6.21
CA LEU A 5 -8.33 8.99 7.57
C LEU A 5 -8.80 7.64 8.10
N LYS A 6 -7.92 6.97 8.85
CA LYS A 6 -8.26 5.80 9.65
C LYS A 6 -8.22 6.19 11.13
N PRO A 7 -9.36 6.12 11.86
CA PRO A 7 -9.35 6.24 13.31
C PRO A 7 -8.44 5.19 13.95
N LEU A 8 -7.60 5.59 14.90
CA LEU A 8 -6.77 4.68 15.71
C LEU A 8 -7.41 4.38 17.06
N PHE A 9 -8.74 4.42 17.10
CA PHE A 9 -9.58 4.16 18.27
C PHE A 9 -10.84 3.40 17.85
N GLU A 10 -11.45 2.69 18.80
CA GLU A 10 -12.67 1.90 18.59
C GLU A 10 -13.87 2.67 19.14
N ALA A 11 -14.48 3.50 18.30
CA ALA A 11 -15.73 4.19 18.60
C ALA A 11 -16.50 4.50 17.30
N GLU A 12 -17.83 4.54 17.39
CA GLU A 12 -18.66 5.00 16.28
C GLU A 12 -18.46 6.50 16.06
N LEU A 13 -18.28 6.89 14.79
CA LEU A 13 -18.18 8.29 14.40
C LEU A 13 -19.59 8.85 14.13
N PRO A 14 -19.97 9.99 14.75
CA PRO A 14 -21.22 10.68 14.44
C PRO A 14 -21.34 11.05 12.95
N ALA A 15 -22.56 11.22 12.46
CA ALA A 15 -22.82 11.57 11.05
C ALA A 15 -22.14 12.88 10.60
N ASP A 16 -21.98 13.85 11.52
CA ASP A 16 -21.39 15.17 11.22
C ASP A 16 -19.88 15.25 11.56
N PHE A 17 -19.25 14.11 11.84
CA PHE A 17 -17.86 14.08 12.30
C PHE A 17 -16.87 14.57 11.22
N GLU A 18 -17.23 14.45 9.94
CA GLU A 18 -16.43 14.97 8.82
C GLU A 18 -16.21 16.48 8.92
N GLU A 19 -17.27 17.25 9.14
CA GLU A 19 -17.19 18.72 9.21
C GLU A 19 -16.38 19.17 10.42
N LEU A 20 -16.57 18.49 11.55
CA LEU A 20 -15.82 18.74 12.78
C LEU A 20 -14.31 18.51 12.54
N ILE A 21 -13.92 17.37 11.97
CA ILE A 21 -12.51 17.08 11.68
C ILE A 21 -11.96 18.05 10.63
N ARG A 22 -12.73 18.41 9.59
CA ARG A 22 -12.32 19.40 8.59
C ARG A 22 -12.01 20.75 9.23
N SER A 23 -12.84 21.19 10.17
CA SER A 23 -12.61 22.46 10.89
C SER A 23 -11.32 22.44 11.71
N LYS A 24 -11.01 21.29 12.33
CA LYS A 24 -9.82 21.12 13.17
C LYS A 24 -8.53 21.03 12.38
N LEU A 25 -8.57 20.38 11.21
CA LEU A 25 -7.40 20.20 10.34
C LEU A 25 -7.18 21.38 9.39
N MET A 26 -8.08 22.35 9.33
CA MET A 26 -8.01 23.44 8.37
C MET A 26 -6.69 24.21 8.46
N GLY A 27 -5.99 24.32 7.32
CA GLY A 27 -4.69 24.99 7.25
C GLY A 27 -3.48 24.09 7.54
N MET A 28 -3.67 22.89 8.08
CA MET A 28 -2.61 21.90 8.27
C MET A 28 -2.17 21.30 6.93
N GLU A 29 -0.88 20.97 6.83
CA GLU A 29 -0.33 20.16 5.74
C GLU A 29 -0.18 18.73 6.24
N VAL A 30 -0.71 17.76 5.49
CA VAL A 30 -0.70 16.33 5.84
C VAL A 30 -0.16 15.49 4.69
N ARG A 31 0.51 14.38 5.01
CA ARG A 31 1.07 13.44 4.02
C ARG A 31 0.48 12.05 4.17
N THR A 32 0.37 11.32 3.05
CA THR A 32 0.03 9.89 3.08
C THR A 32 1.03 9.14 3.97
N GLY A 33 0.52 8.29 4.86
CA GLY A 33 1.31 7.49 5.79
C GLY A 33 1.52 8.14 7.17
N GLU A 34 1.26 9.43 7.32
CA GLU A 34 1.43 10.18 8.58
C GLU A 34 0.38 9.81 9.63
N GLU A 35 0.73 9.91 10.92
CA GLU A 35 -0.22 9.92 12.02
C GLU A 35 -0.45 11.36 12.48
N ILE A 36 -1.72 11.75 12.58
CA ILE A 36 -2.14 13.07 13.04
C ILE A 36 -2.96 12.95 14.32
N GLU A 37 -2.81 13.93 15.19
CA GLU A 37 -3.58 14.04 16.42
C GLU A 37 -4.53 15.25 16.34
N VAL A 38 -5.79 15.02 16.73
CA VAL A 38 -6.82 16.05 16.75
C VAL A 38 -7.45 16.09 18.14
N ASP A 39 -7.40 17.26 18.79
CA ASP A 39 -8.09 17.47 20.06
C ASP A 39 -9.59 17.73 19.84
N LEU A 40 -10.40 16.80 20.36
CA LEU A 40 -11.85 16.86 20.39
C LEU A 40 -12.33 16.78 21.84
N LEU A 41 -12.92 17.88 22.32
CA LEU A 41 -13.48 17.99 23.67
C LEU A 41 -12.47 17.65 24.78
N GLY A 42 -11.19 18.00 24.58
CA GLY A 42 -10.11 17.72 25.53
C GLY A 42 -9.57 16.30 25.48
N LYS A 43 -9.98 15.51 24.47
CA LYS A 43 -9.45 14.16 24.22
C LYS A 43 -8.63 14.16 22.92
N PRO A 44 -7.34 13.77 22.97
CA PRO A 44 -6.54 13.60 21.77
C PRO A 44 -7.01 12.35 21.03
N LEU A 45 -7.55 12.54 19.82
CA LEU A 45 -7.90 11.45 18.92
C LEU A 45 -6.84 11.33 17.84
N ARG A 46 -6.30 10.12 17.67
CA ARG A 46 -5.28 9.84 16.67
C ARG A 46 -5.88 9.22 15.42
N PHE A 47 -5.39 9.66 14.28
CA PHE A 47 -5.78 9.16 12.96
C PHE A 47 -4.54 8.86 12.12
N LYS A 48 -4.57 7.76 11.37
CA LYS A 48 -3.59 7.51 10.31
C LYS A 48 -4.10 8.08 8.99
N VAL A 49 -3.28 8.86 8.30
CA VAL A 49 -3.57 9.39 6.96
C VAL A 49 -3.35 8.28 5.94
N LEU A 50 -4.43 7.64 5.51
CA LEU A 50 -4.36 6.58 4.50
C LEU A 50 -4.10 7.12 3.10
N LEU A 51 -4.62 8.30 2.79
CA LEU A 51 -4.43 8.96 1.50
C LEU A 51 -4.57 10.47 1.65
N ALA A 52 -3.57 11.21 1.16
CA ALA A 52 -3.63 12.64 0.92
C ALA A 52 -3.46 12.90 -0.59
N GLU A 53 -4.46 13.49 -1.25
CA GLU A 53 -4.43 13.73 -2.70
C GLU A 53 -4.69 15.21 -3.04
N PRO A 54 -3.66 15.94 -3.54
CA PRO A 54 -2.26 15.51 -3.74
C PRO A 54 -1.51 15.30 -2.41
N SER A 55 -0.39 14.58 -2.41
CA SER A 55 0.49 14.45 -1.23
C SER A 55 1.79 15.25 -1.47
N PRO A 56 2.16 16.23 -0.62
CA PRO A 56 1.44 16.71 0.57
C PRO A 56 0.14 17.46 0.24
N LEU A 57 -0.85 17.34 1.13
CA LEU A 57 -2.14 18.02 1.04
C LEU A 57 -2.23 19.12 2.10
N LYS A 58 -2.49 20.37 1.68
CA LYS A 58 -2.93 21.42 2.60
C LYS A 58 -4.46 21.40 2.72
N VAL A 59 -4.98 21.13 3.92
CA VAL A 59 -6.42 21.01 4.17
C VAL A 59 -7.11 22.37 4.05
N ARG A 60 -8.16 22.42 3.23
CA ARG A 60 -8.98 23.61 2.93
C ARG A 60 -10.46 23.28 3.09
N GLY A 61 -11.32 24.30 3.08
CA GLY A 61 -12.78 24.12 3.23
C GLY A 61 -13.43 23.19 2.20
N ASN A 62 -12.85 23.07 1.00
CA ASN A 62 -13.30 22.15 -0.06
C ASN A 62 -12.58 20.79 -0.06
N THR A 63 -11.78 20.49 0.96
CA THR A 63 -11.14 19.17 1.11
C THR A 63 -12.19 18.17 1.56
N ARG A 64 -12.42 17.15 0.73
CA ARG A 64 -13.31 16.03 1.05
C ARG A 64 -12.59 15.09 2.01
N ILE A 65 -13.17 14.85 3.18
CA ILE A 65 -12.61 13.97 4.21
C ILE A 65 -13.45 12.69 4.24
N GLU A 66 -12.80 11.53 4.18
CA GLU A 66 -13.45 10.23 4.29
C GLU A 66 -12.82 9.44 5.43
N PHE A 67 -13.64 8.71 6.18
CA PHE A 67 -13.16 7.80 7.22
C PHE A 67 -13.23 6.37 6.71
N SER A 68 -12.08 5.68 6.74
CA SER A 68 -12.04 4.26 6.46
C SER A 68 -12.45 3.49 7.71
N THR A 69 -13.56 2.76 7.62
CA THR A 69 -13.99 1.78 8.63
C THR A 69 -13.24 0.44 8.50
N GLY A 70 -12.49 0.24 7.41
CA GLY A 70 -11.63 -0.92 7.19
C GLY A 70 -10.15 -0.64 7.42
N SER A 71 -9.38 -1.67 7.78
CA SER A 71 -7.92 -1.62 7.80
C SER A 71 -7.36 -1.71 6.38
N MET A 72 -7.15 -0.58 5.71
CA MET A 72 -6.29 -0.54 4.54
C MET A 72 -4.84 -0.39 5.01
N GLU A 73 -4.01 -1.39 4.70
CA GLU A 73 -2.57 -1.34 4.89
C GLU A 73 -1.93 -1.03 3.53
N VAL A 74 -1.14 0.03 3.48
CA VAL A 74 -0.37 0.41 2.29
C VAL A 74 1.09 0.08 2.61
N ILE A 75 1.69 -0.77 1.78
CA ILE A 75 3.08 -1.20 1.91
C ILE A 75 3.81 -0.74 0.65
N ASP A 76 4.72 0.24 0.81
CA ASP A 76 5.65 0.63 -0.23
C ASP A 76 6.90 -0.25 -0.14
N LEU A 77 7.25 -0.90 -1.26
CA LEU A 77 8.45 -1.72 -1.36
C LEU A 77 9.42 -1.05 -2.33
N GLU A 78 10.57 -0.64 -1.82
CA GLU A 78 11.66 -0.07 -2.61
C GLU A 78 12.61 -1.18 -3.09
N PHE A 79 13.03 -1.07 -4.35
CA PHE A 79 13.98 -1.99 -4.98
C PHE A 79 15.15 -1.19 -5.56
N ASP A 80 16.37 -1.71 -5.43
CA ASP A 80 17.59 -1.09 -5.99
C ASP A 80 17.60 -1.06 -7.52
N GLU A 81 16.75 -1.88 -8.15
CA GLU A 81 16.61 -2.02 -9.59
C GLU A 81 15.16 -1.72 -10.03
N PRO A 82 14.94 -1.20 -11.25
CA PRO A 82 13.59 -0.97 -11.78
C PRO A 82 12.73 -2.25 -11.81
N VAL A 83 11.48 -2.12 -11.37
CA VAL A 83 10.49 -3.19 -11.52
C VAL A 83 10.04 -3.26 -12.98
N LYS A 84 10.29 -4.39 -13.64
CA LYS A 84 9.90 -4.63 -15.03
C LYS A 84 8.45 -5.09 -15.16
N ASP A 85 7.98 -5.95 -14.24
CA ASP A 85 6.62 -6.48 -14.26
C ASP A 85 6.23 -7.03 -12.87
N VAL A 86 4.92 -7.16 -12.65
CA VAL A 86 4.33 -7.77 -11.45
C VAL A 86 3.25 -8.77 -11.85
N VAL A 87 3.45 -10.04 -11.47
CA VAL A 87 2.51 -11.12 -11.79
C VAL A 87 1.78 -11.54 -10.50
N PRO A 88 0.48 -11.24 -10.34
CA PRO A 88 -0.29 -11.70 -9.20
C PRO A 88 -0.61 -13.20 -9.31
N PHE A 89 -0.67 -13.88 -8.16
CA PHE A 89 -1.12 -15.27 -8.06
C PHE A 89 -1.79 -15.52 -6.69
N GLU A 90 -2.31 -16.72 -6.47
CA GLU A 90 -3.16 -17.03 -5.31
C GLU A 90 -2.48 -16.73 -3.96
N LYS A 91 -1.17 -16.98 -3.86
CA LYS A 91 -0.42 -16.84 -2.60
C LYS A 91 0.33 -15.51 -2.46
N GLY A 92 0.24 -14.60 -3.45
CA GLY A 92 0.90 -13.30 -3.38
C GLY A 92 1.28 -12.75 -4.76
N PHE A 93 2.51 -12.25 -4.88
CA PHE A 93 3.00 -11.53 -6.05
C PHE A 93 4.37 -12.04 -6.50
N VAL A 94 4.61 -12.05 -7.80
CA VAL A 94 5.94 -12.25 -8.37
C VAL A 94 6.43 -10.93 -8.94
N ILE A 95 7.57 -10.44 -8.45
CA ILE A 95 8.21 -9.22 -8.90
C ILE A 95 9.34 -9.59 -9.86
N LEU A 96 9.30 -9.03 -11.08
CA LEU A 96 10.38 -9.16 -12.06
C LEU A 96 11.23 -7.90 -12.05
N LEU A 97 12.52 -8.08 -11.78
CA LEU A 97 13.55 -7.07 -12.00
C LEU A 97 14.35 -7.43 -13.28
N GLU A 98 15.48 -6.78 -13.51
CA GLU A 98 16.30 -6.95 -14.71
C GLU A 98 16.66 -8.41 -15.01
N ARG A 99 17.24 -9.08 -14.00
CA ARG A 99 17.74 -10.47 -14.05
C ARG A 99 17.27 -11.30 -12.86
N LYS A 100 16.33 -10.76 -12.07
CA LYS A 100 15.94 -11.32 -10.79
C LYS A 100 14.43 -11.51 -10.72
N VAL A 101 14.03 -12.62 -10.11
CA VAL A 101 12.64 -12.92 -9.79
C VAL A 101 12.51 -13.04 -8.29
N LEU A 102 11.60 -12.26 -7.72
CA LEU A 102 11.23 -12.32 -6.32
C LEU A 102 9.81 -12.83 -6.21
N ILE A 103 9.53 -13.70 -5.24
CA ILE A 103 8.14 -14.04 -4.88
C ILE A 103 7.90 -13.48 -3.50
N LEU A 104 6.81 -12.73 -3.36
CA LEU A 104 6.33 -12.14 -2.13
C LEU A 104 4.99 -12.78 -1.76
N ASN A 105 4.72 -12.94 -0.46
CA ASN A 105 3.36 -13.23 0.01
C ASN A 105 2.50 -11.94 0.01
N HIS A 106 1.22 -12.06 0.38
CA HIS A 106 0.28 -10.92 0.44
C HIS A 106 0.69 -9.80 1.41
N ASN A 107 1.58 -10.10 2.37
CA ASN A 107 2.10 -9.12 3.34
C ASN A 107 3.40 -8.44 2.84
N GLY A 108 3.80 -8.65 1.58
CA GLY A 108 5.04 -8.12 1.03
C GLY A 108 6.31 -8.85 1.49
N GLN A 109 6.19 -9.93 2.26
CA GLN A 109 7.37 -10.68 2.73
C GLN A 109 7.93 -11.56 1.62
N LYS A 110 9.25 -11.50 1.43
CA LYS A 110 9.96 -12.30 0.43
C LYS A 110 10.03 -13.78 0.82
N ILE A 111 9.44 -14.63 0.00
CA ILE A 111 9.43 -16.10 0.17
C ILE A 111 10.37 -16.82 -0.81
N TYR A 112 10.76 -16.16 -1.90
CA TYR A 112 11.74 -16.68 -2.86
C TYR A 112 12.53 -15.55 -3.52
N SER A 113 13.79 -15.82 -3.87
CA SER A 113 14.65 -14.97 -4.68
C SER A 113 15.51 -15.82 -5.59
N GLY A 114 15.53 -15.51 -6.88
CA GLY A 114 16.40 -16.18 -7.85
C GLY A 114 16.90 -15.22 -8.91
N GLU A 115 18.19 -15.32 -9.22
CA GLU A 115 18.82 -14.59 -10.32
C GLU A 115 19.03 -15.53 -11.52
N PHE A 116 18.88 -14.97 -12.72
CA PHE A 116 18.87 -15.70 -13.97
C PHE A 116 19.62 -14.89 -15.03
N ASP A 117 20.60 -15.51 -15.69
CA ASP A 117 21.40 -14.85 -16.73
C ASP A 117 20.60 -14.51 -17.99
N ASP A 118 19.62 -15.34 -18.33
CA ASP A 118 18.75 -15.21 -19.50
C ASP A 118 17.30 -15.42 -19.06
N LEU A 119 16.75 -14.44 -18.34
CA LEU A 119 15.34 -14.45 -17.90
C LEU A 119 14.44 -14.08 -19.09
N LYS A 120 13.58 -15.01 -19.50
CA LYS A 120 12.68 -14.81 -20.65
C LYS A 120 11.27 -14.44 -20.26
N GLY A 121 10.86 -14.82 -19.05
CA GLY A 121 9.56 -14.43 -18.51
C GLY A 121 9.11 -15.30 -17.37
N VAL A 122 7.98 -14.91 -16.80
CA VAL A 122 7.33 -15.62 -15.70
C VAL A 122 5.85 -15.77 -16.01
N ARG A 123 5.29 -16.90 -15.60
CA ARG A 123 3.85 -17.17 -15.57
C ARG A 123 3.49 -17.70 -14.20
N ALA A 124 2.32 -17.35 -13.70
CA ALA A 124 1.82 -17.89 -12.45
C ALA A 124 0.37 -18.34 -12.62
N SER A 125 0.01 -19.43 -11.95
CA SER A 125 -1.36 -19.92 -11.90
C SER A 125 -1.58 -20.69 -10.60
N LYS A 126 -2.69 -20.39 -9.92
CA LYS A 126 -3.02 -20.97 -8.61
C LYS A 126 -1.84 -20.80 -7.65
N GLY A 127 -1.34 -21.88 -7.05
CA GLY A 127 -0.17 -21.89 -6.17
C GLY A 127 1.18 -22.25 -6.84
N THR A 128 1.33 -22.11 -8.16
CA THR A 128 2.61 -22.43 -8.84
C THR A 128 3.09 -21.26 -9.71
N VAL A 129 4.38 -20.96 -9.60
CA VAL A 129 5.10 -19.98 -10.42
C VAL A 129 6.04 -20.71 -11.36
N VAL A 130 6.00 -20.36 -12.64
CA VAL A 130 6.86 -20.90 -13.71
C VAL A 130 7.78 -19.80 -14.19
N ILE A 131 9.09 -20.01 -14.03
CA ILE A 131 10.14 -19.09 -14.50
C ILE A 131 10.76 -19.71 -15.75
N ILE A 132 10.72 -18.98 -16.86
CA ILE A 132 11.30 -19.40 -18.15
C ILE A 132 12.66 -18.74 -18.26
N HIS A 133 13.72 -19.55 -18.36
CA HIS A 133 15.09 -19.02 -18.40
C HIS A 133 16.04 -19.86 -19.24
N GLY A 134 17.13 -19.26 -19.69
CA GLY A 134 18.10 -19.88 -20.59
C GLY A 134 17.46 -20.29 -21.92
N ARG A 135 18.18 -21.11 -22.70
CA ARG A 135 17.67 -21.56 -24.01
C ARG A 135 16.37 -22.36 -23.93
N SER A 136 16.32 -23.36 -23.05
CA SER A 136 15.21 -24.33 -22.97
C SER A 136 14.96 -24.82 -21.54
N LYS A 137 15.03 -23.93 -20.53
CA LYS A 137 14.79 -24.32 -19.13
C LYS A 137 13.56 -23.62 -18.56
N ILE A 138 12.85 -24.35 -17.72
CA ILE A 138 11.82 -23.81 -16.84
C ILE A 138 12.14 -24.20 -15.40
N ARG A 139 11.81 -23.31 -14.46
CA ARG A 139 11.82 -23.60 -13.03
C ARG A 139 10.40 -23.46 -12.50
N LEU A 140 9.93 -24.49 -11.81
CA LEU A 140 8.68 -24.46 -11.08
C LEU A 140 8.97 -24.12 -9.62
N VAL A 141 8.31 -23.10 -9.10
CA VAL A 141 8.35 -22.74 -7.69
C VAL A 141 6.95 -22.93 -7.12
N LYS A 142 6.85 -23.71 -6.04
CA LYS A 142 5.61 -24.00 -5.31
C LYS A 142 5.75 -23.46 -3.89
N PRO A 143 5.36 -22.20 -3.66
CA PRO A 143 5.41 -21.59 -2.33
C PRO A 143 4.36 -22.20 -1.40
#